data_AF-A0A2P2IVD1-F1
#
_entry.id   AF-A0A2P2IVD1-F1
#
_cell.length_a   1.000
_cell.length_b   1.000
_cell.length_c   1.000
_cell.angle_alpha   90.00
_cell.angle_beta   90.00
_cell.angle_gamma   90.00
#
_symmetry.space_group_name_H-M   'P 1'
#
loop_
_entity.id
_entity.type
_entity.pdbx_description
1 polymer ?
#
loop_
_entity_poly.entity_id
_entity_poly.type
_entity_poly.pdbx_seq_one_letter_code
_entity_poly.pdbx_strand_id
1 'polypeptide(L)'
;MIISLSHSQSLVRTPDLSGAKYLKQLILEGCTKLCEIDKPIGPVENLNLLNLKDCKNLQNLLSCVYSLQMIINLSGCSKLEYKLEEFGNLCCLEEIDVSQTTIRQSPNFCFKF
;
A
#
# COMPACT_ATOMS: atom_id res chain seq x y z
N MET A 1 1.76 -5.52 16.05
CA MET A 1 2.26 -6.74 15.36
C MET A 1 2.88 -6.34 14.03
N ILE A 2 3.91 -7.04 13.57
CA ILE A 2 4.57 -6.81 12.28
C ILE A 2 4.47 -8.09 11.46
N ILE A 3 4.10 -7.99 10.19
CA ILE A 3 4.15 -9.10 9.22
C ILE A 3 5.09 -8.68 8.09
N SER A 4 6.10 -9.52 7.82
CA SER A 4 6.99 -9.36 6.68
C SER A 4 6.97 -10.61 5.81
N LEU A 5 6.76 -10.41 4.51
CA LEU A 5 6.87 -11.43 3.47
C LEU A 5 7.85 -10.96 2.37
N SER A 6 8.80 -10.10 2.73
CA SER A 6 9.72 -9.46 1.79
C SER A 6 10.45 -10.47 0.91
N HIS A 7 10.69 -10.08 -0.33
CA HIS A 7 11.39 -10.83 -1.36
C HIS A 7 10.73 -12.17 -1.73
N SER A 8 9.46 -12.38 -1.36
CA SER A 8 8.73 -13.56 -1.78
C SER A 8 8.59 -13.60 -3.30
N GLN A 9 9.13 -14.65 -3.91
CA GLN A 9 9.07 -14.91 -5.35
C GLN A 9 7.83 -15.71 -5.74
N SER A 10 6.94 -15.98 -4.79
CA SER A 10 5.70 -16.74 -5.01
C SER A 10 4.45 -15.93 -4.67
N LEU A 11 4.61 -14.79 -4.00
CA LEU A 11 3.49 -13.94 -3.61
C LEU A 11 2.98 -13.20 -4.85
N VAL A 12 1.84 -13.64 -5.37
CA VAL A 12 1.15 -12.98 -6.50
C VAL A 12 0.09 -11.99 -6.01
N ARG A 13 -0.49 -12.29 -4.85
CA ARG A 13 -1.55 -11.54 -4.15
C ARG A 13 -1.28 -11.55 -2.66
N THR A 14 -1.75 -10.53 -1.94
CA THR A 14 -1.67 -10.50 -0.47
C THR A 14 -2.53 -11.59 0.18
N PRO A 15 -2.09 -12.18 1.31
CA PRO A 15 -2.93 -13.10 2.07
C PRO A 15 -4.15 -12.39 2.68
N ASP A 16 -5.13 -13.14 3.15
CA ASP A 16 -6.25 -12.58 3.90
C ASP A 16 -5.77 -12.07 5.27
N LEU A 17 -5.78 -10.74 5.45
CA LEU A 17 -5.35 -10.06 6.68
C LEU A 17 -6.54 -9.59 7.55
N SER A 18 -7.77 -10.01 7.25
CA SER A 18 -8.96 -9.60 8.01
C SER A 18 -8.92 -9.97 9.50
N GLY A 19 -8.20 -11.04 9.87
CA GLY A 19 -7.97 -11.44 11.25
C GLY A 19 -6.89 -10.64 12.00
N ALA A 20 -6.11 -9.83 11.28
CA ALA A 20 -4.92 -9.17 11.81
C ALA A 20 -5.22 -7.81 12.48
N LYS A 21 -6.15 -7.79 13.44
CA LYS A 21 -6.69 -6.57 14.09
C LYS A 21 -5.64 -5.66 14.76
N TYR A 22 -4.49 -6.21 15.12
CA TYR A 22 -3.38 -5.50 15.79
C TYR A 22 -2.15 -5.33 14.90
N LEU A 23 -2.29 -5.55 13.59
CA LEU A 23 -1.24 -5.32 12.62
C LEU A 23 -0.88 -3.85 12.59
N LYS A 24 0.41 -3.55 12.77
CA LYS A 24 0.97 -2.20 12.72
C LYS A 24 1.77 -1.97 11.44
N GLN A 25 2.51 -2.98 11.01
CA GLN A 25 3.37 -2.88 9.84
C GLN A 25 3.22 -4.10 8.94
N LEU A 26 3.02 -3.84 7.66
CA LEU A 26 3.02 -4.84 6.60
C LEU A 26 4.19 -4.56 5.66
N ILE A 27 5.13 -5.48 5.57
CA ILE A 27 6.36 -5.33 4.77
C ILE A 27 6.37 -6.41 3.68
N LEU A 28 6.23 -5.98 2.44
CA LEU A 28 6.17 -6.80 1.23
C LEU A 28 7.26 -6.41 0.23
N GLU A 29 8.30 -5.70 0.68
CA GLU A 29 9.40 -5.21 -0.15
C GLU A 29 9.97 -6.29 -1.07
N GLY A 30 10.19 -5.98 -2.34
CA GLY A 30 10.82 -6.86 -3.32
C GLY A 30 9.99 -8.08 -3.71
N CYS A 31 8.69 -8.10 -3.43
CA CYS A 31 7.78 -9.13 -3.94
C CYS A 31 7.47 -8.87 -5.42
N THR A 32 8.41 -9.23 -6.30
CA THR A 32 8.37 -8.87 -7.72
C THR A 32 7.23 -9.53 -8.49
N LYS A 33 6.64 -10.63 -7.99
CA LYS A 33 5.46 -11.27 -8.60
C LYS A 33 4.13 -10.74 -8.07
N LEU A 34 4.14 -9.87 -7.06
CA LEU A 34 2.93 -9.28 -6.50
C LEU A 34 2.32 -8.38 -7.57
N CYS A 35 1.10 -8.69 -8.00
CA CYS A 35 0.40 -7.94 -9.04
C CYS A 35 -0.66 -7.01 -8.46
N GLU A 36 -1.27 -7.41 -7.36
CA GLU A 36 -2.42 -6.72 -6.77
C GLU A 36 -2.52 -6.98 -5.26
N ILE A 37 -3.22 -6.08 -4.57
CA ILE A 37 -3.63 -6.23 -3.18
C ILE A 37 -5.14 -6.51 -3.18
N ASP A 38 -5.50 -7.77 -2.97
CA ASP A 38 -6.81 -8.34 -3.33
C ASP A 38 -7.98 -7.87 -2.45
N LYS A 39 -7.71 -7.27 -1.29
CA LYS A 39 -8.75 -6.83 -0.33
C LYS A 39 -8.29 -5.57 0.41
N PRO A 40 -9.21 -4.73 0.89
CA PRO A 40 -8.87 -3.74 1.90
C PRO A 40 -8.11 -4.47 3.01
N ILE A 41 -6.97 -3.93 3.45
CA ILE A 41 -6.26 -4.39 4.63
C ILE A 41 -7.14 -4.02 5.84
N GLY A 42 -8.29 -4.71 5.98
CA GLY A 42 -9.39 -4.55 6.94
C GLY A 42 -9.69 -3.14 7.46
N PRO A 43 -10.48 -3.03 8.53
CA PRO A 43 -10.35 -1.93 9.47
C PRO A 43 -9.09 -2.22 10.30
N VAL A 44 -7.90 -2.15 9.69
CA VAL A 44 -6.66 -2.23 10.45
C VAL A 44 -6.40 -0.82 10.99
N GLU A 45 -7.20 -0.45 11.99
CA GLU A 45 -7.17 0.84 12.69
C GLU A 45 -5.77 1.19 13.23
N ASN A 46 -4.88 0.18 13.31
CA ASN A 46 -3.53 0.28 13.85
C ASN A 46 -2.41 0.24 12.79
N LEU A 47 -2.72 0.07 11.50
CA LEU A 47 -1.67 -0.03 10.46
C LEU A 47 -1.07 1.36 10.24
N ASN A 48 0.21 1.50 10.57
CA ASN A 48 0.97 2.73 10.43
C ASN A 48 2.08 2.65 9.37
N LEU A 49 2.39 1.45 8.85
CA LEU A 49 3.36 1.29 7.77
C LEU A 49 2.93 0.21 6.78
N LEU A 50 2.93 0.59 5.50
CA LEU A 50 2.84 -0.32 4.36
C LEU A 50 4.08 -0.13 3.48
N ASN A 51 4.98 -1.12 3.47
CA ASN A 51 6.16 -1.09 2.61
C ASN A 51 6.00 -2.09 1.44
N LEU A 52 5.85 -1.55 0.23
CA LEU A 52 5.72 -2.26 -1.04
C LEU A 52 6.90 -1.96 -1.98
N LYS A 53 8.00 -1.39 -1.45
CA LYS A 53 9.17 -1.02 -2.25
C LYS A 53 9.61 -2.15 -3.19
N ASP A 54 9.98 -1.79 -4.42
CA ASP A 54 10.46 -2.71 -5.46
C ASP A 54 9.48 -3.85 -5.83
N CYS A 55 8.18 -3.72 -5.56
CA CYS A 55 7.14 -4.61 -6.10
C CYS A 55 6.84 -4.28 -7.56
N LYS A 56 7.77 -4.62 -8.45
CA LYS A 56 7.80 -4.16 -9.85
C LYS A 56 6.61 -4.56 -10.73
N ASN A 57 5.88 -5.63 -10.39
CA ASN A 57 4.67 -6.04 -11.11
C ASN A 57 3.37 -5.55 -10.48
N LEU A 58 3.44 -4.82 -9.37
CA LEU A 58 2.28 -4.26 -8.71
C LEU A 58 1.62 -3.26 -9.65
N GLN A 59 0.40 -3.55 -10.04
CA GLN A 59 -0.39 -2.73 -10.96
C GLN A 59 -1.48 -1.96 -10.22
N ASN A 60 -2.04 -2.55 -9.16
CA ASN A 60 -3.18 -1.96 -8.47
C ASN A 60 -3.08 -2.09 -6.93
N LEU A 61 -3.60 -1.08 -6.24
CA LEU A 61 -3.65 -0.89 -4.78
C LEU A 61 -5.09 -0.88 -4.23
N LEU A 62 -6.10 -1.24 -5.04
CA LEU A 62 -7.55 -1.18 -4.76
C LEU A 62 -7.90 -1.21 -3.26
N SER A 63 -8.55 -0.15 -2.79
CA SER A 63 -9.24 -0.02 -1.49
C SER A 63 -8.39 -0.03 -0.20
N CYS A 64 -7.06 0.06 -0.28
CA CYS A 64 -6.20 -0.21 0.88
C CYS A 64 -6.05 0.85 1.96
N VAL A 65 -6.71 2.01 1.90
CA VAL A 65 -6.34 3.10 2.82
C VAL A 65 -7.55 3.82 3.40
N TYR A 66 -8.15 3.20 4.41
CA TYR A 66 -9.12 3.84 5.30
C TYR A 66 -8.59 3.92 6.75
N SER A 67 -7.26 3.95 6.96
CA SER A 67 -6.68 4.01 8.31
C SER A 67 -5.99 5.34 8.60
N LEU A 68 -6.01 5.71 9.88
CA LEU A 68 -5.44 6.92 10.43
C LEU A 68 -3.91 6.76 10.56
N GLN A 69 -3.13 7.75 10.12
CA GLN A 69 -1.67 7.86 10.30
C GLN A 69 -0.83 6.73 9.70
N MET A 70 -0.75 6.68 8.37
CA MET A 70 0.03 5.67 7.64
C MET A 70 1.21 6.29 6.86
N ILE A 71 2.36 5.62 6.88
CA ILE A 71 3.46 5.77 5.93
C ILE A 71 3.31 4.70 4.85
N ILE A 72 3.36 5.09 3.58
CA ILE A 72 3.30 4.16 2.44
C ILE A 72 4.54 4.30 1.59
N ASN A 73 5.29 3.21 1.40
CA ASN A 73 6.42 3.17 0.48
C ASN A 73 6.08 2.33 -0.76
N LEU A 74 5.93 3.02 -1.90
CA LEU A 74 5.69 2.45 -3.23
C LEU A 74 6.91 2.62 -4.15
N SER A 75 8.06 3.02 -3.60
CA SER A 75 9.25 3.31 -4.40
C SER A 75 9.66 2.11 -5.26
N GLY A 76 10.00 2.35 -6.52
CA GLY A 76 10.41 1.28 -7.44
C GLY A 76 9.27 0.37 -7.94
N CYS A 77 8.00 0.64 -7.61
CA CYS A 77 6.84 -0.03 -8.20
C CYS A 77 6.59 0.48 -9.63
N SER A 78 7.44 0.04 -10.57
CA SER A 78 7.52 0.59 -11.93
C SER A 78 6.30 0.35 -12.82
N LYS A 79 5.42 -0.60 -12.48
CA LYS A 79 4.18 -0.88 -13.22
C LYS A 79 2.93 -0.39 -12.52
N LEU A 80 3.08 0.36 -11.42
CA LEU A 80 1.95 0.86 -10.66
C LEU A 80 1.23 1.93 -11.46
N GLU A 81 0.06 1.59 -12.00
CA GLU A 81 -0.81 2.52 -12.72
C GLU A 81 -1.95 2.91 -11.79
N TYR A 82 -1.95 4.15 -11.32
CA TYR A 82 -2.96 4.58 -10.35
C TYR A 82 -3.66 5.86 -10.79
N LYS A 83 -5.00 5.85 -10.74
CA LYS A 83 -5.84 7.02 -10.93
C LYS A 83 -6.21 7.62 -9.57
N LEU A 84 -5.93 8.91 -9.40
CA LEU A 84 -6.17 9.64 -8.15
C LEU A 84 -7.61 9.53 -7.61
N GLU A 85 -8.58 9.33 -8.49
CA GLU A 85 -10.00 9.16 -8.14
C GLU A 85 -10.29 7.85 -7.38
N GLU A 86 -9.39 6.85 -7.47
CA GLU A 86 -9.50 5.55 -6.79
C GLU A 86 -8.84 5.55 -5.40
N PHE A 87 -7.98 6.55 -5.13
CA PHE A 87 -7.51 6.85 -3.79
C PHE A 87 -8.68 7.55 -3.11
N GLY A 88 -9.62 6.80 -2.55
CA GLY A 88 -10.63 7.37 -1.66
C GLY A 88 -9.98 8.26 -0.60
N ASN A 89 -10.77 9.11 0.08
CA ASN A 89 -10.33 10.05 1.13
C ASN A 89 -9.08 9.60 1.93
N LEU A 90 -7.88 10.00 1.49
CA LEU A 90 -6.61 9.79 2.20
C LEU A 90 -6.41 10.87 3.26
N CYS A 91 -7.44 11.18 4.03
CA CYS A 91 -7.44 12.35 4.90
C CYS A 91 -6.43 12.25 6.08
N CYS A 92 -5.72 11.13 6.21
CA CYS A 92 -4.82 10.85 7.33
C CYS A 92 -3.51 10.15 6.90
N LEU A 93 -3.13 10.26 5.63
CA LEU A 93 -1.83 9.83 5.11
C LEU A 93 -0.75 10.83 5.58
N GLU A 94 0.30 10.34 6.25
CA GLU A 94 1.40 11.19 6.72
C GLU A 94 2.49 11.31 5.66
N GLU A 95 2.86 10.19 5.04
CA GLU A 95 3.94 10.13 4.07
C GLU A 95 3.62 9.09 2.99
N ILE A 96 3.96 9.44 1.75
CA ILE A 96 3.94 8.53 0.62
C ILE A 96 5.19 8.71 -0.24
N ASP A 97 5.93 7.62 -0.42
CA ASP A 97 7.03 7.57 -1.38
C ASP A 97 6.57 6.88 -2.65
N VAL A 98 6.46 7.66 -3.73
CA VAL A 98 6.14 7.18 -5.09
C VAL A 98 7.33 7.33 -6.04
N SER A 99 8.55 7.49 -5.52
CA SER A 99 9.75 7.61 -6.34
C SER A 99 9.93 6.39 -7.25
N GLN A 100 10.39 6.59 -8.49
CA GLN A 100 10.57 5.50 -9.45
C GLN A 100 9.29 4.68 -9.77
N THR A 101 8.12 5.30 -9.59
CA THR A 101 6.83 4.82 -10.13
C THR A 101 6.44 5.60 -11.39
N THR A 102 5.33 5.26 -12.04
CA THR A 102 4.79 6.02 -13.18
C THR A 102 3.84 7.14 -12.74
N ILE A 103 3.58 7.30 -11.44
CA ILE A 103 2.66 8.30 -10.89
C ILE A 103 3.27 9.70 -11.07
N ARG A 104 2.58 10.57 -11.80
CA ARG A 104 3.06 11.93 -12.16
C ARG A 104 2.41 13.07 -11.37
N GLN A 105 1.38 12.79 -10.58
CA GLN A 105 0.67 13.78 -9.75
C GLN A 105 0.59 13.28 -8.31
N SER A 106 0.82 14.17 -7.34
CA SER A 106 0.68 13.84 -5.93
C SER A 106 -0.78 13.50 -5.59
N PRO A 107 -1.04 12.58 -4.65
CA PRO A 107 -2.38 12.40 -4.10
C PRO A 107 -2.95 13.74 -3.64
N ASN A 108 -4.21 14.03 -3.96
CA ASN A 108 -4.92 15.13 -3.30
C ASN A 108 -5.10 14.72 -1.83
N PHE A 109 -4.22 15.22 -0.97
CA PHE A 109 -4.41 15.12 0.48
C PHE A 109 -5.67 15.91 0.85
N CYS A 110 -6.56 15.34 1.66
CA CYS A 110 -7.77 16.06 2.07
C CYS A 110 -7.39 17.34 2.82
N PHE A 111 -7.57 18.52 2.21
CA PHE A 111 -7.77 19.75 2.95
C PHE A 111 -9.26 19.81 3.30
N LYS A 112 -9.64 19.34 4.50
CA LYS A 112 -10.95 19.65 5.07
C LYS A 112 -10.81 20.84 6.00
N PHE A 113 -11.38 21.97 5.59
CA PHE A 113 -11.74 23.08 6.47
C PHE A 113 -12.86 22.67 7.43
#